data_AF-A0AA36IRT2-F1
#
_entry.id   AF-A0AA36IRT2-F1
#
_cell.length_a   1.000
_cell.length_b   1.000
_cell.length_c   1.000
_cell.angle_alpha   90.00
_cell.angle_beta   90.00
_cell.angle_gamma   90.00
#
_symmetry.space_group_name_H-M   'P 1'
#
loop_
_entity.id
_entity.type
_entity.pdbx_description
1 polymer ?
#
loop_
_entity_poly.entity_id
_entity_poly.type
_entity_poly.pdbx_seq_one_letter_code
_entity_poly.pdbx_strand_id
1 'polypeptide(L)'
;MPIAWMDDPPHEGAFSYEADRGGVYCAMKMALRTKIRNSKADKKWDVYRYYVARYDALLGRPPRPRTMEDFMKEFQLKSLNSTKGMSPLHCAILSGDVDMVANLCNAGLDVNRFCGPLPEAYIVSAVPPLSLAVWISWRTPEVARTLLEHSADVRATASVGENVLGFCRSPALVELLLQRRADVNMKCSLPALTVACAMASPTSVIASMLEHKAQVNPPEGGPSSKHPLAAVAYRSSVSTNTLEVASLLLDAQADVNIRYRSSGRWRAGELMCRSFLRLRRGPTVAQFLADWSTTPLGFACFFECNELVELLLTAQASPEIPNERGRTPVDLARSKSTLDLIHHRQTTFSI
;
A
#
# COMPACT_ATOMS: atom_id res chain seq x y z
N MET A 1 9.28 -0.52 18.37
CA MET A 1 8.55 -1.81 18.29
C MET A 1 7.87 -1.86 16.94
N PRO A 2 8.15 -2.86 16.09
CA PRO A 2 7.51 -2.93 14.79
C PRO A 2 6.01 -3.16 14.99
N ILE A 3 5.21 -2.44 14.21
CA ILE A 3 3.74 -2.48 14.22
C ILE A 3 3.27 -3.76 13.49
N ALA A 4 3.80 -4.92 13.88
CA ALA A 4 3.58 -6.18 13.16
C ALA A 4 2.15 -6.74 13.36
N TRP A 5 1.47 -6.42 14.46
CA TRP A 5 0.12 -6.93 14.72
C TRP A 5 -0.96 -6.35 13.79
N MET A 6 -0.69 -5.23 13.10
CA MET A 6 -1.61 -4.70 12.09
C MET A 6 -1.57 -5.52 10.80
N ASP A 7 -0.43 -6.13 10.51
CA ASP A 7 -0.20 -6.95 9.34
C ASP A 7 -0.51 -8.43 9.65
N ASP A 8 -0.20 -8.88 10.86
CA ASP A 8 -0.38 -10.26 11.31
C ASP A 8 -1.42 -10.38 12.44
N PRO A 9 -2.57 -11.03 12.19
CA PRO A 9 -3.56 -11.28 13.24
C PRO A 9 -3.00 -12.16 14.37
N PRO A 10 -3.69 -12.24 15.52
CA PRO A 10 -3.15 -12.85 16.73
C PRO A 10 -2.70 -14.30 16.60
N HIS A 11 -3.15 -15.05 15.60
CA HIS A 11 -2.71 -16.43 15.35
C HIS A 11 -1.44 -16.55 14.49
N GLU A 12 -1.00 -15.46 13.86
CA GLU A 12 0.20 -15.40 13.00
C GLU A 12 1.26 -14.43 13.52
N GLY A 13 0.85 -13.41 14.29
CA GLY A 13 1.78 -12.45 14.86
C GLY A 13 2.78 -13.10 15.80
N ALA A 14 4.02 -12.60 15.77
CA ALA A 14 5.04 -12.92 16.74
C ALA A 14 4.74 -12.18 18.06
N PHE A 15 4.70 -12.93 19.17
CA PHE A 15 4.50 -12.37 20.51
C PHE A 15 5.83 -12.41 21.27
N SER A 16 6.14 -11.34 22.00
CA SER A 16 7.25 -11.36 22.96
C SER A 16 7.06 -12.42 24.04
N TYR A 17 5.80 -12.64 24.46
CA TYR A 17 5.40 -13.70 25.38
C TYR A 17 4.21 -14.46 24.79
N GLU A 18 4.41 -15.73 24.47
CA GLU A 18 3.38 -16.56 23.83
C GLU A 18 2.11 -16.71 24.69
N ALA A 19 2.23 -16.58 26.02
CA ALA A 19 1.10 -16.57 26.95
C ALA A 19 0.09 -15.44 26.66
N ASP A 20 0.53 -14.33 26.06
CA ASP A 20 -0.33 -13.18 25.75
C ASP A 20 -1.26 -13.46 24.55
N ARG A 21 -0.95 -14.45 23.71
CA ARG A 21 -1.70 -14.75 22.49
C ARG A 21 -3.18 -15.02 22.79
N GLY A 22 -3.46 -15.81 23.83
CA GLY A 22 -4.82 -16.12 24.26
C GLY A 22 -5.59 -14.89 24.72
N GLY A 23 -4.93 -14.00 25.47
CA GLY A 23 -5.53 -12.73 25.93
C GLY A 23 -5.88 -11.81 24.77
N VAL A 24 -4.94 -11.63 23.83
CA VAL A 24 -5.15 -10.80 22.63
C VAL A 24 -6.24 -11.38 21.73
N TYR A 25 -6.29 -12.71 21.54
CA TYR A 25 -7.37 -13.37 20.82
C TYR A 25 -8.74 -13.06 21.44
N CYS A 26 -8.87 -13.19 22.76
CA CYS A 26 -10.11 -12.91 23.48
C CYS A 26 -10.54 -11.45 23.34
N ALA A 27 -9.61 -10.52 23.52
CA ALA A 27 -9.85 -9.09 23.36
C ALA A 27 -10.32 -8.76 21.93
N MET A 28 -9.65 -9.32 20.92
CA MET A 28 -10.00 -9.07 19.52
C MET A 28 -11.37 -9.65 19.14
N LYS A 29 -11.68 -10.87 19.61
CA LYS A 29 -12.99 -11.49 19.43
C LYS A 29 -14.10 -10.64 20.06
N MET A 30 -13.88 -10.10 21.26
CA MET A 30 -14.83 -9.18 21.90
C MET A 30 -14.99 -7.88 21.12
N ALA A 31 -13.89 -7.27 20.68
CA ALA A 31 -13.92 -6.03 19.88
C ALA A 31 -14.68 -6.21 18.56
N LEU A 32 -14.40 -7.30 17.82
CA LEU A 32 -15.10 -7.62 16.57
C LEU A 32 -16.60 -7.82 16.79
N ARG A 33 -16.99 -8.60 17.81
CA ARG A 33 -18.42 -8.80 18.16
C ARG A 33 -19.12 -7.49 18.48
N THR A 34 -18.46 -6.61 19.23
CA THR A 34 -18.99 -5.28 19.57
C THR A 34 -19.12 -4.41 18.33
N LYS A 35 -18.11 -4.37 17.45
CA LYS A 35 -18.15 -3.63 16.17
C LYS A 35 -19.29 -4.11 15.27
N ILE A 36 -19.45 -5.43 15.10
CA ILE A 36 -20.54 -6.03 14.31
C ILE A 36 -21.90 -5.67 14.91
N ARG A 37 -22.07 -5.79 16.24
CA ARG A 37 -23.34 -5.45 16.91
C ARG A 37 -23.70 -3.98 16.74
N ASN A 38 -22.76 -3.08 17.00
CA ASN A 38 -23.00 -1.64 16.97
C ASN A 38 -23.22 -1.14 15.53
N SER A 39 -22.41 -1.60 14.57
CA SER A 39 -22.61 -1.23 13.16
C SER A 39 -23.96 -1.73 12.61
N LYS A 40 -24.45 -2.89 13.06
CA LYS A 40 -25.79 -3.38 12.74
C LYS A 40 -26.89 -2.49 13.35
N ALA A 41 -26.76 -2.15 14.64
CA ALA A 41 -27.72 -1.28 15.33
C ALA A 41 -27.82 0.12 14.67
N ASP A 42 -26.66 0.69 14.31
CA ASP A 42 -26.54 1.98 13.63
C ASP A 42 -26.93 1.92 12.14
N LYS A 43 -27.23 0.74 11.59
CA LYS A 43 -27.48 0.51 10.15
C LYS A 43 -26.31 0.98 9.26
N LYS A 44 -25.08 0.95 9.77
CA LYS A 44 -23.84 1.19 9.02
C LYS A 44 -23.45 -0.08 8.26
N TRP A 45 -24.20 -0.37 7.19
CA TRP A 45 -24.15 -1.68 6.52
C TRP A 45 -22.79 -2.03 5.91
N ASP A 46 -22.06 -1.07 5.36
CA ASP A 46 -20.74 -1.37 4.78
C ASP A 46 -19.73 -1.74 5.88
N VAL A 47 -19.72 -0.98 6.98
CA VAL A 47 -18.90 -1.30 8.17
C VAL A 47 -19.27 -2.67 8.74
N TYR A 48 -20.57 -2.96 8.85
CA TYR A 48 -21.08 -4.26 9.31
C TYR A 48 -20.58 -5.39 8.41
N ARG A 49 -20.78 -5.27 7.09
CA ARG A 49 -20.40 -6.28 6.10
C ARG A 49 -18.89 -6.52 6.08
N TYR A 50 -18.08 -5.47 6.21
CA TYR A 50 -16.63 -5.60 6.32
C TYR A 50 -16.23 -6.47 7.52
N TYR A 51 -16.70 -6.15 8.72
CA TYR A 51 -16.32 -6.90 9.93
C TYR A 51 -16.90 -8.31 9.95
N VAL A 52 -18.10 -8.52 9.41
CA VAL A 52 -18.66 -9.87 9.25
C VAL A 52 -17.81 -10.68 8.27
N ALA A 53 -17.45 -10.11 7.12
CA ALA A 53 -16.67 -10.80 6.10
C ALA A 53 -15.28 -11.19 6.62
N ARG A 54 -14.64 -10.28 7.35
CA ARG A 54 -13.28 -10.45 7.89
C ARG A 54 -13.25 -11.17 9.24
N TYR A 55 -14.39 -11.49 9.86
CA TYR A 55 -14.44 -12.03 11.22
C TYR A 55 -13.61 -13.30 11.38
N ASP A 56 -13.81 -14.28 10.51
CA ASP A 56 -13.13 -15.57 10.58
C ASP A 56 -11.63 -15.41 10.25
N ALA A 57 -11.30 -14.66 9.18
CA ALA A 57 -9.91 -14.39 8.79
C ALA A 57 -9.10 -13.65 9.86
N LEU A 58 -9.69 -12.63 10.50
CA LEU A 58 -9.03 -11.89 11.58
C LEU A 58 -8.80 -12.78 12.80
N LEU A 59 -9.69 -13.73 13.09
CA LEU A 59 -9.53 -14.67 14.21
C LEU A 59 -8.79 -15.96 13.83
N GLY A 60 -8.23 -16.08 12.63
CA GLY A 60 -7.51 -17.29 12.19
C GLY A 60 -8.38 -18.53 12.08
N ARG A 61 -9.68 -18.33 11.85
CA ARG A 61 -10.62 -19.42 11.65
C ARG A 61 -10.62 -19.80 10.17
N PRO A 62 -10.71 -21.09 9.85
CA PRO A 62 -10.83 -21.50 8.46
C PRO A 62 -12.11 -20.92 7.85
N PRO A 63 -12.12 -20.69 6.51
CA PRO A 63 -13.34 -20.32 5.81
C PRO A 63 -14.43 -21.36 6.08
N ARG A 64 -15.67 -20.88 6.24
CA ARG A 64 -16.83 -21.75 6.44
C ARG A 64 -17.64 -21.81 5.15
N PRO A 65 -17.96 -23.02 4.64
CA PRO A 65 -18.82 -23.16 3.48
C PRO A 65 -20.21 -22.62 3.83
N ARG A 66 -20.80 -21.87 2.90
CA ARG A 66 -22.09 -21.22 3.08
C ARG A 66 -22.95 -21.43 1.84
N THR A 67 -24.23 -21.67 2.04
CA THR A 67 -25.20 -21.59 0.95
C THR A 67 -25.38 -20.13 0.54
N MET A 68 -25.85 -19.89 -0.69
CA MET A 68 -26.18 -18.52 -1.14
C MET A 68 -27.22 -17.86 -0.21
N GLU A 69 -28.20 -18.63 0.28
CA GLU A 69 -29.24 -18.13 1.17
C GLU A 69 -28.67 -17.69 2.54
N ASP A 70 -27.85 -18.55 3.17
CA ASP A 70 -27.22 -18.24 4.45
C ASP A 70 -26.28 -17.04 4.32
N PHE A 71 -25.51 -16.98 3.23
CA PHE A 71 -24.62 -15.88 2.93
C PHE A 71 -25.39 -14.55 2.83
N MET A 72 -26.44 -14.50 2.01
CA MET A 72 -27.25 -13.30 1.84
C MET A 72 -27.89 -12.84 3.16
N LYS A 73 -28.35 -13.79 3.99
CA LYS A 73 -28.92 -13.53 5.32
C LYS A 73 -27.87 -13.00 6.31
N GLU A 74 -26.69 -13.60 6.35
CA GLU A 74 -25.58 -13.20 7.23
C GLU A 74 -25.13 -11.75 6.96
N PHE A 75 -25.02 -11.40 5.67
CA PHE A 75 -24.59 -10.07 5.20
C PHE A 75 -25.73 -9.04 5.08
N GLN A 76 -26.97 -9.43 5.43
CA GLN A 76 -28.15 -8.55 5.38
C GLN A 76 -28.34 -7.94 3.98
N LEU A 77 -28.22 -8.78 2.95
CA LEU A 77 -28.38 -8.42 1.55
C LEU A 77 -29.79 -8.77 1.09
N LYS A 78 -30.52 -7.79 0.57
CA LYS A 78 -31.93 -7.97 0.13
C LYS A 78 -32.05 -8.62 -1.24
N SER A 79 -31.06 -8.39 -2.10
CA SER A 79 -31.03 -8.92 -3.46
C SER A 79 -29.59 -8.95 -3.96
N LEU A 80 -29.36 -9.81 -4.95
CA LEU A 80 -28.07 -9.90 -5.65
C LEU A 80 -27.69 -8.56 -6.32
N ASN A 81 -28.68 -7.83 -6.80
CA ASN A 81 -28.54 -6.53 -7.45
C ASN A 81 -28.53 -5.36 -6.47
N SER A 82 -28.22 -5.55 -5.19
CA SER A 82 -28.16 -4.46 -4.21
C SER A 82 -27.15 -3.39 -4.66
N THR A 83 -27.63 -2.29 -5.24
CA THR A 83 -26.81 -1.23 -5.86
C THR A 83 -26.23 -0.24 -4.86
N LYS A 84 -26.73 -0.21 -3.62
CA LYS A 84 -26.22 0.67 -2.55
C LYS A 84 -25.19 -0.06 -1.68
N GLY A 85 -23.99 0.52 -1.59
CA GLY A 85 -22.89 0.00 -0.77
C GLY A 85 -22.24 -1.26 -1.35
N MET A 86 -21.66 -2.08 -0.48
CA MET A 86 -21.05 -3.36 -0.85
C MET A 86 -22.05 -4.34 -1.46
N SER A 87 -21.64 -4.97 -2.56
CA SER A 87 -22.36 -6.04 -3.24
C SER A 87 -22.10 -7.40 -2.55
N PRO A 88 -22.90 -8.44 -2.85
CA PRO A 88 -22.59 -9.79 -2.40
C PRO A 88 -21.19 -10.25 -2.82
N LEU A 89 -20.76 -9.88 -4.04
CA LEU A 89 -19.44 -10.20 -4.57
C LEU A 89 -18.32 -9.57 -3.74
N HIS A 90 -18.46 -8.29 -3.32
CA HIS A 90 -17.49 -7.65 -2.44
C HIS A 90 -17.38 -8.35 -1.08
N CYS A 91 -18.51 -8.77 -0.50
CA CYS A 91 -18.51 -9.53 0.74
C CYS A 91 -17.81 -10.88 0.58
N ALA A 92 -18.03 -11.59 -0.53
CA ALA A 92 -17.44 -12.89 -0.79
C ALA A 92 -15.92 -12.79 -0.98
N ILE A 93 -15.47 -11.76 -1.72
CA ILE A 93 -14.06 -11.40 -1.87
C ILE A 93 -13.43 -11.14 -0.50
N LEU A 94 -14.03 -10.24 0.31
CA LEU A 94 -13.53 -9.90 1.65
C LEU A 94 -13.45 -11.11 2.59
N SER A 95 -14.37 -12.07 2.45
CA SER A 95 -14.38 -13.31 3.19
C SER A 95 -13.35 -14.34 2.73
N GLY A 96 -12.75 -14.17 1.55
CA GLY A 96 -11.90 -15.20 0.95
C GLY A 96 -12.68 -16.43 0.50
N ASP A 97 -14.00 -16.30 0.27
CA ASP A 97 -14.90 -17.41 -0.04
C ASP A 97 -14.90 -17.67 -1.56
N VAL A 98 -13.95 -18.49 -2.00
CA VAL A 98 -13.69 -18.81 -3.41
C VAL A 98 -14.93 -19.39 -4.09
N ASP A 99 -15.60 -20.34 -3.43
CA ASP A 99 -16.79 -21.01 -3.96
C ASP A 99 -17.96 -20.02 -4.09
N MET A 100 -18.18 -19.15 -3.09
CA MET A 100 -19.21 -18.12 -3.16
C MET A 100 -18.91 -17.10 -4.26
N VAL A 101 -17.64 -16.73 -4.46
CA VAL A 101 -17.24 -15.85 -5.58
C VAL A 101 -17.61 -16.50 -6.92
N ALA A 102 -17.27 -17.77 -7.13
CA ALA A 102 -17.63 -18.49 -8.36
C ALA A 102 -19.16 -18.58 -8.54
N ASN A 103 -19.90 -18.94 -7.49
CA ASN A 103 -21.35 -19.05 -7.53
C ASN A 103 -22.03 -17.71 -7.86
N LEU A 104 -21.54 -16.60 -7.30
CA LEU A 104 -22.05 -15.27 -7.59
C LEU A 104 -21.73 -14.82 -9.02
N CYS A 105 -20.54 -15.12 -9.53
CA CYS A 105 -20.20 -14.81 -10.92
C CYS A 105 -21.06 -15.64 -11.90
N ASN A 106 -21.27 -16.93 -11.63
CA ASN A 106 -22.15 -17.81 -12.40
C ASN A 106 -23.62 -17.39 -12.35
N ALA A 107 -24.05 -16.73 -11.28
CA ALA A 107 -25.38 -16.14 -11.16
C ALA A 107 -25.56 -14.82 -11.96
N GLY A 108 -24.55 -14.40 -12.72
CA GLY A 108 -24.62 -13.23 -13.61
C GLY A 108 -24.37 -11.90 -12.91
N LEU A 109 -23.75 -11.88 -11.73
CA LEU A 109 -23.32 -10.60 -11.12
C LEU A 109 -22.20 -9.98 -11.94
N ASP A 110 -22.25 -8.65 -12.07
CA ASP A 110 -21.17 -7.88 -12.68
C ASP A 110 -19.87 -7.99 -11.86
N VAL A 111 -18.93 -8.75 -12.41
CA VAL A 111 -17.60 -9.01 -11.83
C VAL A 111 -16.73 -7.75 -11.74
N ASN A 112 -17.06 -6.70 -12.49
CA ASN A 112 -16.31 -5.45 -12.59
C ASN A 112 -16.96 -4.28 -11.85
N ARG A 113 -18.09 -4.51 -11.17
CA ARG A 113 -18.76 -3.47 -10.40
C ARG A 113 -17.85 -2.96 -9.29
N PHE A 114 -17.55 -1.67 -9.31
CA PHE A 114 -16.66 -1.06 -8.32
C PHE A 114 -17.22 -1.19 -6.90
N CYS A 115 -16.33 -1.52 -5.97
CA CYS A 115 -16.57 -1.36 -4.55
C CYS A 115 -16.39 0.10 -4.18
N GLY A 116 -17.33 0.66 -3.40
CA GLY A 116 -17.17 2.01 -2.87
C GLY A 116 -15.99 2.12 -1.88
N PRO A 117 -15.69 3.33 -1.40
CA PRO A 117 -14.67 3.52 -0.36
C PRO A 117 -14.92 2.62 0.86
N LEU A 118 -13.87 1.97 1.35
CA LEU A 118 -13.84 1.18 2.57
C LEU A 118 -12.73 1.70 3.49
N PRO A 119 -13.01 2.71 4.32
CA PRO A 119 -12.04 3.25 5.27
C PRO A 119 -11.49 2.19 6.23
N GLU A 120 -12.29 1.18 6.59
CA GLU A 120 -11.88 0.07 7.47
C GLU A 120 -10.80 -0.83 6.85
N ALA A 121 -10.67 -0.82 5.53
CA ALA A 121 -9.62 -1.50 4.77
C ALA A 121 -8.54 -0.54 4.26
N TYR A 122 -8.55 0.72 4.71
CA TYR A 122 -7.73 1.84 4.20
C TYR A 122 -7.95 2.17 2.72
N ILE A 123 -9.10 1.77 2.17
CA ILE A 123 -9.50 2.04 0.80
C ILE A 123 -10.30 3.34 0.77
N VAL A 124 -9.65 4.43 0.36
CA VAL A 124 -10.24 5.79 0.39
C VAL A 124 -11.03 6.16 -0.85
N SER A 125 -11.04 5.30 -1.88
CA SER A 125 -11.70 5.55 -3.16
C SER A 125 -12.36 4.28 -3.69
N ALA A 126 -13.16 4.39 -4.75
CA ALA A 126 -13.78 3.21 -5.32
C ALA A 126 -12.73 2.34 -6.03
N VAL A 127 -12.80 1.03 -5.81
CA VAL A 127 -11.83 0.06 -6.35
C VAL A 127 -12.53 -1.05 -7.15
N PRO A 128 -11.92 -1.55 -8.23
CA PRO A 128 -12.38 -2.75 -8.90
C PRO A 128 -12.37 -3.97 -7.95
N PRO A 129 -13.27 -4.95 -8.12
CA PRO A 129 -13.29 -6.17 -7.33
C PRO A 129 -11.97 -6.95 -7.37
N LEU A 130 -11.30 -6.98 -8.53
CA LEU A 130 -9.98 -7.60 -8.67
C LEU A 130 -8.92 -6.89 -7.82
N SER A 131 -8.90 -5.56 -7.80
CA SER A 131 -7.98 -4.80 -6.95
C SER A 131 -8.27 -5.01 -5.47
N LEU A 132 -9.54 -5.11 -5.07
CA LEU A 132 -9.92 -5.47 -3.71
C LEU A 132 -9.41 -6.87 -3.35
N ALA A 133 -9.59 -7.84 -4.23
CA ALA A 133 -9.10 -9.20 -4.04
C ALA A 133 -7.58 -9.23 -3.89
N VAL A 134 -6.83 -8.52 -4.75
CA VAL A 134 -5.36 -8.44 -4.67
C VAL A 134 -4.91 -7.72 -3.41
N TRP A 135 -5.58 -6.64 -2.98
CA TRP A 135 -5.25 -5.93 -1.74
C TRP A 135 -5.34 -6.82 -0.50
N ILE A 136 -6.34 -7.70 -0.44
CA ILE A 136 -6.53 -8.64 0.69
C ILE A 136 -5.89 -10.02 0.47
N SER A 137 -5.29 -10.25 -0.72
CA SER A 137 -4.93 -11.57 -1.27
C SER A 137 -3.79 -12.31 -0.58
N TRP A 138 -3.10 -11.70 0.38
CA TRP A 138 -1.95 -12.31 1.05
C TRP A 138 -2.30 -13.66 1.73
N ARG A 139 -3.58 -14.01 1.82
CA ARG A 139 -4.09 -15.31 2.31
C ARG A 139 -4.86 -16.14 1.28
N THR A 140 -5.35 -15.54 0.20
CA THR A 140 -6.32 -16.18 -0.72
C THR A 140 -6.11 -15.72 -2.17
N PRO A 141 -4.97 -16.05 -2.81
CA PRO A 141 -4.73 -15.75 -4.22
C PRO A 141 -5.76 -16.41 -5.16
N GLU A 142 -6.43 -17.47 -4.71
CA GLU A 142 -7.47 -18.20 -5.42
C GLU A 142 -8.70 -17.33 -5.73
N VAL A 143 -9.01 -16.36 -4.88
CA VAL A 143 -10.09 -15.39 -5.16
C VAL A 143 -9.77 -14.57 -6.40
N ALA A 144 -8.54 -14.05 -6.50
CA ALA A 144 -8.11 -13.28 -7.67
C ALA A 144 -8.12 -14.16 -8.93
N ARG A 145 -7.67 -15.42 -8.83
CA ARG A 145 -7.74 -16.40 -9.94
C ARG A 145 -9.17 -16.62 -10.41
N THR A 146 -10.10 -16.85 -9.48
CA THR A 146 -11.51 -17.10 -9.79
C THR A 146 -12.16 -15.89 -10.48
N LEU A 147 -11.87 -14.67 -10.01
CA LEU A 147 -12.33 -13.44 -10.66
C LEU A 147 -11.80 -13.32 -12.10
N LEU A 148 -10.52 -13.61 -12.31
CA LEU A 148 -9.90 -13.58 -13.63
C LEU A 148 -10.50 -14.65 -14.57
N GLU A 149 -10.84 -15.84 -14.06
CA GLU A 149 -11.56 -16.87 -14.82
C GLU A 149 -12.96 -16.41 -15.25
N HIS A 150 -13.60 -15.56 -14.46
CA HIS A 150 -14.90 -14.95 -14.78
C HIS A 150 -14.77 -13.58 -15.48
N SER A 151 -13.66 -13.33 -16.20
CA SER A 151 -13.45 -12.13 -17.02
C SER A 151 -13.40 -10.81 -16.24
N ALA A 152 -12.88 -10.82 -15.01
CA ALA A 152 -12.50 -9.58 -14.33
C ALA A 152 -11.49 -8.78 -15.16
N ASP A 153 -11.73 -7.48 -15.31
CA ASP A 153 -10.88 -6.58 -16.07
C ASP A 153 -9.58 -6.29 -15.31
N VAL A 154 -8.48 -6.84 -15.84
CA VAL A 154 -7.14 -6.66 -15.30
C VAL A 154 -6.59 -5.24 -15.49
N ARG A 155 -7.18 -4.47 -16.41
CA ARG A 155 -6.77 -3.09 -16.73
C ARG A 155 -7.59 -2.05 -15.96
N ALA A 156 -8.61 -2.47 -15.23
CA ALA A 156 -9.41 -1.57 -14.41
C ALA A 156 -8.52 -0.94 -13.33
N THR A 157 -8.51 0.39 -13.28
CA THR A 157 -7.80 1.15 -12.26
C THR A 157 -8.77 1.62 -11.17
N ALA A 158 -8.30 1.69 -9.93
CA ALA A 158 -8.99 2.42 -8.87
C ALA A 158 -9.21 3.89 -9.28
N SER A 159 -10.09 4.62 -8.59
CA SER A 159 -10.37 6.04 -8.92
C SER A 159 -9.15 6.96 -8.83
N VAL A 160 -8.07 6.52 -8.17
CA VAL A 160 -6.78 7.23 -8.07
C VAL A 160 -5.78 6.78 -9.15
N GLY A 161 -6.22 6.00 -10.13
CA GLY A 161 -5.42 5.50 -11.25
C GLY A 161 -4.28 4.58 -10.78
N GLU A 162 -4.55 3.72 -9.81
CA GLU A 162 -3.61 2.72 -9.31
C GLU A 162 -3.73 1.43 -10.14
N ASN A 163 -2.59 0.90 -10.57
CA ASN A 163 -2.50 -0.39 -11.25
C ASN A 163 -2.66 -1.52 -10.24
N VAL A 164 -3.49 -2.52 -10.54
CA VAL A 164 -3.73 -3.69 -9.68
C VAL A 164 -2.45 -4.43 -9.27
N LEU A 165 -1.45 -4.47 -10.16
CA LEU A 165 -0.14 -5.08 -9.89
C LEU A 165 0.55 -4.44 -8.68
N GLY A 166 0.36 -3.14 -8.45
CA GLY A 166 0.97 -2.42 -7.34
C GLY A 166 0.57 -2.90 -5.95
N PHE A 167 -0.52 -3.67 -5.85
CA PHE A 167 -1.02 -4.22 -4.59
C PHE A 167 -0.61 -5.67 -4.35
N CYS A 168 0.13 -6.29 -5.26
CA CYS A 168 0.57 -7.67 -5.12
C CYS A 168 1.46 -7.85 -3.88
N ARG A 169 1.22 -8.93 -3.14
CA ARG A 169 2.04 -9.33 -1.98
C ARG A 169 2.79 -10.64 -2.20
N SER A 170 2.64 -11.28 -3.37
CA SER A 170 3.40 -12.47 -3.75
C SER A 170 3.79 -12.43 -5.24
N PRO A 171 4.96 -12.97 -5.61
CA PRO A 171 5.36 -13.10 -7.02
C PRO A 171 4.35 -13.91 -7.84
N ALA A 172 3.75 -14.95 -7.26
CA ALA A 172 2.75 -15.77 -7.93
C ALA A 172 1.53 -14.95 -8.42
N LEU A 173 1.14 -13.90 -7.69
CA LEU A 173 0.07 -12.99 -8.13
C LEU A 173 0.52 -12.05 -9.25
N VAL A 174 1.77 -11.58 -9.21
CA VAL A 174 2.37 -10.81 -10.30
C VAL A 174 2.32 -11.64 -11.58
N GLU A 175 2.82 -12.87 -11.53
CA GLU A 175 2.78 -13.80 -12.67
C GLU A 175 1.38 -14.06 -13.17
N LEU A 176 0.43 -14.36 -12.27
CA LEU A 176 -0.96 -14.61 -12.65
C LEU A 176 -1.59 -13.43 -13.39
N LEU A 177 -1.38 -12.21 -12.91
CA LEU A 177 -1.92 -11.01 -13.56
C LEU A 177 -1.26 -10.75 -14.91
N LEU A 178 0.07 -10.92 -15.01
CA LEU A 178 0.81 -10.76 -16.27
C LEU A 178 0.41 -11.81 -17.32
N GLN A 179 0.18 -13.07 -16.91
CA GLN A 179 -0.39 -14.11 -17.77
C GLN A 179 -1.76 -13.73 -18.32
N ARG A 180 -2.55 -12.95 -17.57
CA ARG A 180 -3.84 -12.38 -18.01
C ARG A 180 -3.68 -11.03 -18.72
N ARG A 181 -2.48 -10.72 -19.23
CA ARG A 181 -2.16 -9.50 -20.00
C ARG A 181 -2.28 -8.20 -19.20
N ALA A 182 -2.09 -8.25 -17.88
CA ALA A 182 -1.79 -7.03 -17.12
C ALA A 182 -0.55 -6.36 -17.71
N ASP A 183 -0.56 -5.04 -17.77
CA ASP A 183 0.59 -4.25 -18.19
C ASP A 183 1.30 -3.72 -16.95
N VAL A 184 2.52 -4.18 -16.70
CA VAL A 184 3.36 -3.74 -15.57
C VAL A 184 3.68 -2.24 -15.65
N ASN A 185 3.67 -1.69 -16.86
CA ASN A 185 3.95 -0.29 -17.18
C ASN A 185 2.69 0.45 -17.63
N MET A 186 1.50 -0.05 -17.26
CA MET A 186 0.23 0.60 -17.60
C MET A 186 0.29 2.08 -17.26
N LYS A 187 -0.03 2.93 -18.25
CA LYS A 187 -0.07 4.38 -18.06
C LYS A 187 -1.22 4.75 -17.15
N CYS A 188 -0.89 5.04 -15.90
CA CYS A 188 -1.83 5.46 -14.86
C CYS A 188 -1.15 6.50 -13.94
N SER A 189 -1.91 7.14 -13.05
CA SER A 189 -1.37 8.21 -12.19
C SER A 189 -0.38 7.72 -11.12
N LEU A 190 -0.37 6.42 -10.85
CA LEU A 190 0.56 5.77 -9.93
C LEU A 190 1.02 4.43 -10.54
N PRO A 191 2.26 4.36 -11.09
CA PRO A 191 2.82 3.14 -11.65
C PRO A 191 2.86 1.97 -10.64
N ALA A 192 2.74 0.73 -11.14
CA ALA A 192 2.67 -0.46 -10.28
C ALA A 192 3.89 -0.60 -9.35
N LEU A 193 5.10 -0.51 -9.89
CA LEU A 193 6.34 -0.63 -9.12
C LEU A 193 6.41 0.41 -7.99
N THR A 194 6.04 1.65 -8.31
CA THR A 194 5.96 2.74 -7.35
C THR A 194 4.99 2.44 -6.20
N VAL A 195 3.78 1.95 -6.52
CA VAL A 195 2.79 1.58 -5.49
C VAL A 195 3.33 0.44 -4.63
N ALA A 196 3.93 -0.58 -5.25
CA ALA A 196 4.50 -1.71 -4.53
C ALA A 196 5.61 -1.27 -3.55
N CYS A 197 6.48 -0.36 -3.97
CA CYS A 197 7.51 0.26 -3.11
C CYS A 197 6.88 1.08 -1.97
N ALA A 198 5.90 1.94 -2.27
CA ALA A 198 5.23 2.77 -1.25
C ALA A 198 4.48 1.93 -0.20
N MET A 199 3.93 0.79 -0.62
CA MET A 199 3.24 -0.18 0.23
C MET A 199 4.18 -1.14 0.97
N ALA A 200 5.50 -0.97 0.86
CA ALA A 200 6.49 -1.87 1.45
C ALA A 200 6.21 -3.34 1.08
N SER A 201 6.01 -3.59 -0.23
CA SER A 201 5.82 -4.95 -0.75
C SER A 201 7.07 -5.80 -0.50
N PRO A 202 6.92 -7.13 -0.36
CA PRO A 202 8.07 -8.02 -0.18
C PRO A 202 9.10 -7.84 -1.29
N THR A 203 10.38 -7.97 -0.94
CA THR A 203 11.50 -7.80 -1.87
C THR A 203 11.34 -8.68 -3.12
N SER A 204 10.81 -9.90 -2.95
CA SER A 204 10.52 -10.83 -4.05
C SER A 204 9.46 -10.34 -5.04
N VAL A 205 8.46 -9.57 -4.59
CA VAL A 205 7.46 -8.95 -5.48
C VAL A 205 8.11 -7.86 -6.33
N ILE A 206 8.95 -7.04 -5.70
CA ILE A 206 9.69 -5.99 -6.41
C ILE A 206 10.63 -6.60 -7.45
N ALA A 207 11.39 -7.63 -7.06
CA ALA A 207 12.27 -8.37 -7.98
C ALA A 207 11.49 -8.93 -9.17
N SER A 208 10.36 -9.61 -8.93
CA SER A 208 9.50 -10.13 -10.00
C SER A 208 8.98 -9.03 -10.93
N MET A 209 8.58 -7.86 -10.41
CA MET A 209 8.18 -6.74 -11.28
C MET A 209 9.35 -6.24 -12.14
N LEU A 210 10.55 -6.16 -11.59
CA LEU A 210 11.76 -5.73 -12.31
C LEU A 210 12.17 -6.74 -13.40
N GLU A 211 12.09 -8.05 -13.11
CA GLU A 211 12.30 -9.13 -14.07
C GLU A 211 11.36 -9.00 -15.29
N HIS A 212 10.12 -8.57 -15.06
CA HIS A 212 9.13 -8.32 -16.11
C HIS A 212 9.20 -6.89 -16.67
N LYS A 213 10.34 -6.21 -16.49
CA LYS A 213 10.68 -4.90 -17.08
C LYS A 213 9.78 -3.76 -16.60
N ALA A 214 9.40 -3.76 -15.33
CA ALA A 214 8.79 -2.59 -14.71
C ALA A 214 9.72 -1.36 -14.83
N GLN A 215 9.15 -0.22 -15.21
CA GLN A 215 9.89 1.02 -15.35
C GLN A 215 10.33 1.54 -13.99
N VAL A 216 11.65 1.56 -13.79
CA VAL A 216 12.30 2.07 -12.57
C VAL A 216 12.27 3.60 -12.49
N ASN A 217 12.29 4.26 -13.65
CA ASN A 217 12.22 5.71 -13.80
C ASN A 217 10.99 6.09 -14.66
N PRO A 218 9.76 5.90 -14.16
CA PRO A 218 8.57 6.20 -14.93
C PRO A 218 8.50 7.71 -15.22
N PRO A 219 8.08 8.13 -16.43
CA PRO A 219 7.93 9.55 -16.75
C PRO A 219 6.96 10.22 -15.79
N GLU A 220 7.15 11.52 -15.50
CA GLU A 220 6.29 12.31 -14.60
C GLU A 220 4.81 12.15 -14.98
N GLY A 221 4.12 11.23 -14.29
CA GLY A 221 2.80 10.75 -14.69
C GLY A 221 1.89 10.63 -13.49
N GLY A 222 1.56 11.74 -12.85
CA GLY A 222 0.46 11.80 -11.88
C GLY A 222 0.61 12.86 -10.78
N PRO A 223 -0.44 13.06 -9.95
CA PRO A 223 -0.53 14.07 -8.88
C PRO A 223 0.58 14.05 -7.82
N SER A 224 1.50 13.08 -7.89
CA SER A 224 2.49 12.84 -6.85
C SER A 224 3.84 12.31 -7.36
N SER A 225 4.15 12.39 -8.67
CA SER A 225 5.41 11.95 -9.32
C SER A 225 6.27 10.95 -8.50
N LYS A 226 5.69 9.80 -8.14
CA LYS A 226 6.35 8.91 -7.18
C LYS A 226 7.31 8.01 -7.96
N HIS A 227 8.59 8.34 -7.95
CA HIS A 227 9.63 7.43 -8.43
C HIS A 227 9.80 6.31 -7.38
N PRO A 228 9.95 5.05 -7.79
CA PRO A 228 10.12 3.90 -6.90
C PRO A 228 11.14 4.13 -5.77
N LEU A 229 12.35 4.61 -6.12
CA LEU A 229 13.43 4.82 -5.14
C LEU A 229 13.08 5.90 -4.10
N ALA A 230 12.46 7.00 -4.54
CA ALA A 230 11.96 8.04 -3.62
C ALA A 230 10.84 7.52 -2.72
N ALA A 231 9.97 6.63 -3.22
CA ALA A 231 8.90 6.02 -2.44
C ALA A 231 9.45 5.08 -1.35
N VAL A 232 10.52 4.33 -1.65
CA VAL A 232 11.26 3.52 -0.66
C VAL A 232 11.89 4.42 0.40
N ALA A 233 12.60 5.48 -0.02
CA ALA A 233 13.25 6.40 0.92
C ALA A 233 12.26 7.10 1.85
N TYR A 234 11.08 7.47 1.35
CA TYR A 234 9.97 8.00 2.15
C TYR A 234 9.49 7.02 3.25
N ARG A 235 9.56 5.71 2.99
CA ARG A 235 9.09 4.64 3.89
C ARG A 235 10.20 4.07 4.80
N SER A 236 11.42 4.60 4.70
CA SER A 236 12.62 4.08 5.37
C SER A 236 12.49 3.91 6.88
N SER A 237 11.75 4.79 7.56
CA SER A 237 11.54 4.71 9.02
C SER A 237 10.58 3.60 9.47
N VAL A 238 9.85 2.97 8.55
CA VAL A 238 8.77 2.01 8.88
C VAL A 238 8.98 0.66 8.21
N SER A 239 9.65 0.61 7.06
CA SER A 239 9.83 -0.63 6.31
C SER A 239 11.13 -1.36 6.68
N THR A 240 11.04 -2.66 6.96
CA THR A 240 12.18 -3.50 7.33
C THR A 240 13.05 -3.89 6.12
N ASN A 241 12.48 -3.90 4.91
CA ASN A 241 13.18 -4.29 3.69
C ASN A 241 13.69 -3.10 2.85
N THR A 242 13.72 -1.90 3.43
CA THR A 242 14.09 -0.65 2.74
C THR A 242 15.41 -0.78 1.98
N LEU A 243 16.45 -1.31 2.63
CA LEU A 243 17.81 -1.39 2.05
C LEU A 243 17.88 -2.39 0.89
N GLU A 244 17.24 -3.55 1.03
CA GLU A 244 17.20 -4.56 -0.03
C GLU A 244 16.49 -4.03 -1.27
N VAL A 245 15.31 -3.42 -1.08
CA VAL A 245 14.52 -2.86 -2.18
C VAL A 245 15.25 -1.68 -2.81
N ALA A 246 15.88 -0.79 -2.03
CA ALA A 246 16.67 0.30 -2.57
C ALA A 246 17.84 -0.21 -3.40
N SER A 247 18.56 -1.24 -2.94
CA SER A 247 19.66 -1.87 -3.68
C SER A 247 19.18 -2.44 -5.01
N LEU A 248 18.08 -3.21 -5.01
CA LEU A 248 17.48 -3.74 -6.25
C LEU A 248 17.10 -2.65 -7.25
N LEU A 249 16.55 -1.53 -6.78
CA LEU A 249 16.19 -0.41 -7.66
C LEU A 249 17.44 0.27 -8.23
N LEU A 250 18.49 0.45 -7.43
CA LEU A 250 19.76 1.02 -7.88
C LEU A 250 20.47 0.12 -8.90
N ASP A 251 20.49 -1.20 -8.67
CA ASP A 251 20.99 -2.19 -9.63
C ASP A 251 20.24 -2.10 -10.95
N ALA A 252 18.92 -1.89 -10.88
CA ALA A 252 18.04 -1.66 -12.02
C ALA A 252 18.11 -0.22 -12.58
N GLN A 253 19.16 0.55 -12.25
CA GLN A 253 19.45 1.89 -12.76
C GLN A 253 18.40 2.94 -12.38
N ALA A 254 17.86 2.87 -11.15
CA ALA A 254 17.06 3.96 -10.59
C ALA A 254 17.86 5.26 -10.55
N ASP A 255 17.23 6.37 -10.94
CA ASP A 255 17.81 7.69 -10.80
C ASP A 255 17.93 8.05 -9.32
N VAL A 256 19.15 7.93 -8.80
CA VAL A 256 19.51 8.22 -7.41
C VAL A 256 19.29 9.69 -7.03
N ASN A 257 19.34 10.58 -8.03
CA ASN A 257 19.26 12.02 -7.88
C ASN A 257 17.89 12.59 -8.25
N ILE A 258 16.90 11.70 -8.48
CA ILE A 258 15.58 12.12 -8.90
C ILE A 258 14.95 13.04 -7.87
N ARG A 259 14.50 14.23 -8.31
CA ARG A 259 13.80 15.14 -7.42
C ARG A 259 12.32 14.85 -7.44
N TYR A 260 11.77 14.54 -6.28
CA TYR A 260 10.33 14.41 -6.12
C TYR A 260 9.63 15.74 -6.46
N ARG A 261 8.48 15.68 -7.15
CA ARG A 261 7.61 16.83 -7.38
C ARG A 261 6.17 16.51 -7.03
N SER A 262 5.58 17.33 -6.16
CA SER A 262 4.16 17.23 -5.85
C SER A 262 3.33 17.91 -6.95
N SER A 263 2.13 17.41 -7.22
CA SER A 263 1.19 18.06 -8.14
C SER A 263 -0.26 17.97 -7.62
N GLY A 264 -1.19 18.67 -8.27
CA GLY A 264 -2.59 18.72 -7.84
C GLY A 264 -2.79 19.12 -6.36
N ARG A 265 -3.62 18.35 -5.64
CA ARG A 265 -3.91 18.61 -4.21
C ARG A 265 -2.68 18.49 -3.30
N TRP A 266 -1.71 17.64 -3.65
CA TRP A 266 -0.49 17.47 -2.86
C TRP A 266 0.39 18.72 -2.96
N ARG A 267 0.44 19.33 -4.15
CA ARG A 267 1.09 20.62 -4.35
C ARG A 267 0.41 21.74 -3.59
N ALA A 268 -0.92 21.79 -3.62
CA ALA A 268 -1.66 22.76 -2.82
C ALA A 268 -1.36 22.58 -1.31
N GLY A 269 -1.35 21.33 -0.83
CA GLY A 269 -0.96 20.99 0.55
C GLY A 269 0.45 21.47 0.92
N GLU A 270 1.44 21.16 0.08
CA GLU A 270 2.83 21.61 0.27
C GLU A 270 2.94 23.14 0.33
N LEU A 271 2.29 23.85 -0.60
CA LEU A 271 2.29 25.31 -0.62
C LEU A 271 1.59 25.91 0.60
N MET A 272 0.49 25.31 1.06
CA MET A 272 -0.17 25.71 2.30
C MET A 272 0.75 25.53 3.51
N CYS A 273 1.45 24.40 3.62
CA CYS A 273 2.41 24.17 4.69
C CYS A 273 3.59 25.15 4.63
N ARG A 274 4.10 25.47 3.43
CA ARG A 274 5.15 26.50 3.25
C ARG A 274 4.69 27.87 3.74
N SER A 275 3.49 28.30 3.34
CA SER A 275 2.91 29.57 3.77
C SER A 275 2.69 29.60 5.28
N PHE A 276 2.18 28.52 5.87
CA PHE A 276 2.00 28.38 7.31
C PHE A 276 3.32 28.52 8.08
N LEU A 277 4.39 27.88 7.59
CA LEU A 277 5.70 27.89 8.24
C LEU A 277 6.45 29.23 8.14
N ARG A 278 6.05 30.12 7.23
CA ARG A 278 6.54 31.51 7.19
C ARG A 278 6.01 32.34 8.36
N LEU A 279 4.81 32.03 8.84
CA LEU A 279 4.13 32.79 9.89
C LEU A 279 4.50 32.30 11.30
N ARG A 280 4.84 31.02 11.45
CA ARG A 280 5.18 30.42 12.74
C ARG A 280 5.96 29.12 12.59
N ARG A 281 6.64 28.72 13.66
CA ARG A 281 7.13 27.34 13.79
C ARG A 281 5.95 26.38 13.74
N GLY A 282 6.05 25.36 12.90
CA GLY A 282 5.02 24.35 12.71
C GLY A 282 5.44 22.97 13.16
N PRO A 283 4.46 22.06 13.30
CA PRO A 283 4.72 20.67 13.66
C PRO A 283 5.59 19.99 12.59
N THR A 284 6.25 18.91 12.98
CA THR A 284 7.12 18.12 12.09
C THR A 284 6.43 17.72 10.79
N VAL A 285 5.14 17.36 10.83
CA VAL A 285 4.38 17.00 9.63
C VAL A 285 4.25 18.16 8.64
N ALA A 286 4.11 19.40 9.11
CA ALA A 286 4.03 20.57 8.25
C ALA A 286 5.41 20.88 7.63
N GLN A 287 6.49 20.70 8.39
CA GLN A 287 7.86 20.83 7.87
C GLN A 287 8.12 19.81 6.76
N PHE A 288 7.79 18.56 7.03
CA PHE A 288 7.92 17.46 6.09
C PHE A 288 7.15 17.72 4.78
N LEU A 289 5.85 18.07 4.88
CA LEU A 289 5.03 18.41 3.71
C LEU A 289 5.55 19.62 2.93
N ALA A 290 6.20 20.57 3.61
CA ALA A 290 6.78 21.73 2.95
C ALA A 290 8.10 21.42 2.24
N ASP A 291 8.86 20.42 2.68
CA ASP A 291 10.14 19.96 2.11
C ASP A 291 10.00 18.81 1.11
N TRP A 292 8.76 18.43 0.83
CA TRP A 292 8.40 17.20 0.14
C TRP A 292 9.05 17.05 -1.25
N SER A 293 9.34 18.16 -1.93
CA SER A 293 10.03 18.20 -3.23
C SER A 293 11.54 17.84 -3.22
N THR A 294 11.97 16.83 -2.45
CA THR A 294 13.38 16.46 -2.24
C THR A 294 13.81 15.19 -2.99
N THR A 295 15.10 14.85 -2.95
CA THR A 295 15.68 13.62 -3.56
C THR A 295 15.53 12.41 -2.64
N PRO A 296 15.75 11.16 -3.13
CA PRO A 296 15.85 9.98 -2.26
C PRO A 296 16.80 10.18 -1.08
N LEU A 297 17.96 10.81 -1.32
CA LEU A 297 18.92 11.13 -0.27
C LEU A 297 18.32 12.12 0.74
N GLY A 298 17.65 13.16 0.27
CA GLY A 298 16.97 14.11 1.16
C GLY A 298 15.89 13.48 2.03
N PHE A 299 15.14 12.49 1.52
CA PHE A 299 14.22 11.71 2.36
C PHE A 299 14.98 10.86 3.39
N ALA A 300 16.03 10.15 2.98
CA ALA A 300 16.84 9.34 3.88
C ALA A 300 17.45 10.18 5.02
N CYS A 301 17.92 11.39 4.71
CA CYS A 301 18.39 12.37 5.69
C CYS A 301 17.28 12.84 6.63
N PHE A 302 16.10 13.20 6.09
CA PHE A 302 14.97 13.67 6.90
C PHE A 302 14.48 12.62 7.91
N PHE A 303 14.49 11.34 7.52
CA PHE A 303 14.08 10.21 8.37
C PHE A 303 15.23 9.61 9.19
N GLU A 304 16.45 10.15 9.09
CA GLU A 304 17.65 9.70 9.81
C GLU A 304 17.98 8.21 9.58
N CYS A 305 17.76 7.71 8.36
CA CYS A 305 18.10 6.34 7.98
C CYS A 305 19.54 6.29 7.47
N ASN A 306 20.50 6.19 8.40
CA ASN A 306 21.93 6.25 8.12
C ASN A 306 22.37 5.19 7.11
N GLU A 307 21.86 3.97 7.21
CA GLU A 307 22.20 2.88 6.29
C GLU A 307 21.74 3.18 4.86
N LEU A 308 20.57 3.81 4.70
CA LEU A 308 20.08 4.24 3.39
C LEU A 308 20.86 5.46 2.87
N VAL A 309 21.25 6.38 3.75
CA VAL A 309 22.14 7.51 3.39
C VAL A 309 23.47 6.99 2.85
N GLU A 310 24.10 6.02 3.54
CA GLU A 310 25.35 5.41 3.09
C GLU A 310 25.21 4.69 1.75
N LEU A 311 24.12 3.91 1.57
CA LEU A 311 23.82 3.22 0.33
C LEU A 311 23.67 4.21 -0.84
N LEU A 312 22.87 5.26 -0.64
CA LEU A 312 22.61 6.27 -1.68
C LEU A 312 23.89 7.07 -2.03
N LEU A 313 24.70 7.45 -1.03
CA LEU A 313 25.98 8.13 -1.27
C LEU A 313 26.97 7.22 -2.02
N THR A 314 27.00 5.93 -1.69
CA THR A 314 27.80 4.94 -2.43
C THR A 314 27.34 4.82 -3.88
N ALA A 315 26.04 4.94 -4.11
CA ALA A 315 25.44 5.02 -5.44
C ALA A 315 25.50 6.41 -6.09
N GLN A 316 26.38 7.31 -5.62
CA GLN A 316 26.62 8.64 -6.17
C GLN A 316 25.42 9.61 -6.07
N ALA A 317 24.61 9.48 -5.02
CA ALA A 317 23.63 10.50 -4.66
C ALA A 317 24.33 11.83 -4.34
N SER A 318 23.86 12.91 -4.94
CA SER A 318 24.35 14.26 -4.71
C SER A 318 23.69 14.86 -3.47
N PRO A 319 24.48 15.24 -2.44
CA PRO A 319 23.99 15.96 -1.27
C PRO A 319 23.67 17.43 -1.55
N GLU A 320 23.94 17.92 -2.76
CA GLU A 320 23.85 19.34 -3.11
C GLU A 320 22.55 19.72 -3.83
N ILE A 321 21.71 18.75 -4.24
CA ILE A 321 20.49 19.03 -5.01
C ILE A 321 19.41 19.61 -4.08
N PRO A 322 19.04 20.90 -4.21
CA PRO A 322 18.06 21.48 -3.32
C PRO A 322 16.64 21.09 -3.72
N ASN A 323 15.80 20.94 -2.69
CA ASN A 323 14.35 20.93 -2.85
C ASN A 323 13.85 22.32 -3.30
N GLU A 324 12.56 22.46 -3.61
CA GLU A 324 12.04 23.76 -4.07
C GLU A 324 11.92 24.84 -2.97
N ARG A 325 12.26 24.52 -1.71
CA ARG A 325 12.48 25.52 -0.67
C ARG A 325 13.93 26.00 -0.61
N GLY A 326 14.80 25.47 -1.47
CA GLY A 326 16.23 25.77 -1.46
C GLY A 326 17.02 24.96 -0.43
N ARG A 327 16.42 23.93 0.20
CA ARG A 327 17.09 23.09 1.20
C ARG A 327 17.68 21.85 0.55
N THR A 328 18.97 21.62 0.78
CA THR A 328 19.72 20.44 0.36
C THR A 328 19.41 19.23 1.27
N PRO A 329 19.73 18.00 0.85
CA PRO A 329 19.71 16.83 1.74
C PRO A 329 20.41 17.06 3.08
N VAL A 330 21.55 17.77 3.09
CA VAL A 330 22.27 18.11 4.33
C VAL A 330 21.43 18.98 5.25
N ASP A 331 20.73 19.99 4.70
CA ASP A 331 19.85 20.87 5.47
C ASP A 331 18.62 20.15 6.07
N LEU A 332 18.30 18.96 5.57
CA LEU A 332 17.18 18.15 6.05
C LEU A 332 17.59 17.18 7.17
N ALA A 333 18.87 16.86 7.30
CA ALA A 333 19.39 16.07 8.42
C ALA A 333 19.34 16.86 9.73
N ARG A 334 18.98 16.17 10.82
CA ARG A 334 18.86 16.75 12.17
C ARG A 334 19.90 16.17 13.12
N SER A 335 20.32 14.92 12.92
CA SER A 335 21.32 14.31 13.79
C SER A 335 22.74 14.64 13.33
N LYS A 336 23.63 14.79 14.30
CA LYS A 336 25.07 14.92 14.04
C LYS A 336 25.61 13.68 13.31
N SER A 337 25.09 12.50 13.63
CA SER A 337 25.51 11.24 12.99
C SER A 337 25.30 11.27 11.48
N THR A 338 24.12 11.69 11.00
CA THR A 338 23.83 11.76 9.57
C THR A 338 24.65 12.86 8.88
N LEU A 339 24.86 14.00 9.54
CA LEU A 339 25.71 15.07 9.01
C LEU A 339 27.17 14.62 8.86
N ASP A 340 27.72 13.98 9.89
CA ASP A 340 29.10 13.46 9.88
C ASP A 340 29.29 12.43 8.75
N LEU A 341 28.29 11.57 8.50
CA LEU A 341 28.30 10.60 7.40
C LEU A 341 28.38 11.27 6.02
N ILE A 342 27.56 12.31 5.78
CA ILE A 342 27.56 13.01 4.50
C ILE A 342 28.90 13.74 4.28
N HIS A 343 29.37 14.46 5.30
CA HIS A 343 30.63 15.19 5.23
C HIS A 343 31.84 14.26 5.04
N HIS A 344 31.87 13.11 5.70
CA HIS A 344 32.96 12.14 5.55
C HIS A 344 33.03 11.54 4.14
N ARG A 345 31.89 11.33 3.48
CA ARG A 345 31.87 10.83 2.10
C ARG A 345 32.21 11.91 1.08
N GLN A 346 31.78 13.16 1.28
CA GLN A 346 32.16 14.29 0.41
C GLN A 346 33.68 14.48 0.32
N THR A 347 34.41 14.32 1.43
CA THR A 347 35.87 14.42 1.44
C THR A 347 36.57 13.23 0.79
N THR A 348 35.94 12.04 0.83
CA THR A 348 36.50 10.80 0.25
C THR A 348 36.38 10.76 -1.28
N PHE A 349 35.36 11.39 -1.88
CA PHE A 349 35.18 11.46 -3.35
C PHE A 349 35.87 12.66 -4.02
N SER A 350 36.51 13.55 -3.25
CA SER A 350 37.21 14.74 -3.76
C SER A 350 38.72 14.54 -3.97
N ILE A 351 39.20 13.29 -3.87
CA ILE A 351 40.59 12.84 -4.11
C ILE A 351 40.51 11.80 -5.23
#